data_AF-A0A495ST00-F1
#
_entry.id   AF-A0A495ST00-F1
#
_cell.length_a   1.000
_cell.length_b   1.000
_cell.length_c   1.000
_cell.angle_alpha   90.00
_cell.angle_beta   90.00
_cell.angle_gamma   90.00
#
_symmetry.space_group_name_H-M   'P 1'
#
loop_
_entity.id
_entity.type
_entity.pdbx_description
1 polymer ?
#
loop_
_entity_poly.entity_id
_entity_poly.type
_entity_poly.pdbx_seq_one_letter_code
_entity_poly.pdbx_strand_id
1 'polypeptide(L)'
;MPEPTRIEDLRAALDQRLFPTVGLWNRLEGRPRTTSFERALRAEVRDPLWMLTRQWQLGEFRGTDAGSPVTATYSVATSVPSRFRPGSGAAGTLPTEALPADRPLEAVAERRALPFAFGPDPVSYDLRLIIGRRWLKLLGPQLGLKHLRPTFIEKYRIALPEPAVDADTPRTADQQVWSTLQAFADRRMDGYALYRHIKADNGKASDGISVSGPARAQLDGLGARLVAWFDDLFDQPGGDATWDATRLEHRFSIAAAPTGTEKVLTAQEFPGGHLDWHAFSVDPGTPLGGTTPPPAPLNRTVFPAPVRYSGMPLPRWWAVEDGRTNFAGVRPDSTDLAKLVFLEFALVYSNDWYQLPCDLPAGVLASIQGLAVTDVFGQRQWISPAGSGQDEDWQRWSMYTLDTIGTADVPADLSFFLPPTVPKVAEGAPLEEIALIRDENANMVWGVEKTVPLPTGEGRRGSEVVAEILAHRRRFVPTPAPDAPRAPIAYQAMSVVPENWVPFVAVHVPDSDRAIRLQRAAMLSVIDGKPVRPHTSLLREGIDAGNPYFVNEEEVPPTGTTLALAYRRTRWYNGRVSVWLGAQRGVGRGEGSSGLVFDTLVDTAHP
;
A
#
# COMPACT_ATOMS: atom_id res chain seq x y z
N MET A 1 -82.51 17.71 16.17
CA MET A 1 -81.17 18.10 15.68
C MET A 1 -81.36 19.17 14.62
N PRO A 2 -80.66 20.31 14.69
CA PRO A 2 -80.69 21.29 13.60
C PRO A 2 -80.09 20.68 12.33
N GLU A 3 -80.56 21.10 11.16
CA GLU A 3 -79.98 20.69 9.87
C GLU A 3 -78.49 21.07 9.80
N PRO A 4 -77.60 20.20 9.29
CA PRO A 4 -76.19 20.52 9.14
C PRO A 4 -76.00 21.66 8.13
N THR A 5 -75.09 22.57 8.45
CA THR A 5 -74.69 23.70 7.60
C THR A 5 -74.22 23.20 6.23
N ARG A 6 -74.80 23.76 5.17
CA ARG A 6 -74.47 23.43 3.78
C ARG A 6 -73.08 23.99 3.45
N ILE A 7 -72.14 23.13 3.06
CA ILE A 7 -70.80 23.53 2.62
C ILE A 7 -70.89 23.88 1.13
N GLU A 8 -70.69 25.16 0.78
CA GLU A 8 -70.78 25.65 -0.61
C GLU A 8 -69.48 25.44 -1.41
N ASP A 9 -68.32 25.49 -0.75
CA ASP A 9 -67.01 25.21 -1.34
C ASP A 9 -66.23 24.21 -0.47
N LEU A 10 -66.20 22.96 -0.92
CA LEU A 10 -65.59 21.86 -0.18
C LEU A 10 -64.05 21.97 -0.14
N ARG A 11 -63.41 22.56 -1.16
CA ARG A 11 -61.95 22.59 -1.27
C ARG A 11 -61.37 23.62 -0.30
N ALA A 12 -61.94 24.83 -0.27
CA ALA A 12 -61.56 25.85 0.70
C ALA A 12 -61.81 25.40 2.16
N ALA A 13 -62.91 24.69 2.39
CA ALA A 13 -63.25 24.17 3.73
C ALA A 13 -62.25 23.13 4.25
N LEU A 14 -61.66 22.31 3.37
CA LEU A 14 -60.64 21.32 3.71
C LEU A 14 -59.27 21.97 3.94
N ASP A 15 -58.83 22.88 3.06
CA ASP A 15 -57.53 23.54 3.17
C ASP A 15 -57.43 24.42 4.43
N GLN A 16 -58.52 25.10 4.78
CA GLN A 16 -58.59 25.97 5.95
C GLN A 16 -59.09 25.25 7.22
N ARG A 17 -59.41 23.95 7.13
CA ARG A 17 -59.92 23.12 8.25
C ARG A 17 -61.12 23.76 8.98
N LEU A 18 -62.07 24.32 8.23
CA LEU A 18 -63.17 25.13 8.79
C LEU A 18 -64.15 24.33 9.68
N PHE A 19 -64.15 22.99 9.57
CA PHE A 19 -65.03 22.11 10.33
C PHE A 19 -64.23 20.95 10.97
N PRO A 20 -63.44 21.22 12.03
CA PRO A 20 -62.64 20.18 12.68
C PRO A 20 -63.56 19.11 13.27
N THR A 21 -63.55 17.93 12.67
CA THR A 21 -64.31 16.77 13.13
C THR A 21 -63.37 15.85 13.89
N VAL A 22 -63.69 15.55 15.15
CA VAL A 22 -63.01 14.48 15.89
C VAL A 22 -63.56 13.16 15.37
N GLY A 23 -62.92 12.61 14.34
CA GLY A 23 -63.21 11.26 13.84
C GLY A 23 -62.72 10.22 14.85
N LEU A 24 -63.63 9.60 15.59
CA LEU A 24 -63.32 8.41 16.38
C LEU A 24 -63.33 7.19 15.46
N TRP A 25 -62.15 6.74 15.05
CA TRP A 25 -61.97 5.48 14.34
C TRP A 25 -61.73 4.38 15.37
N ASN A 26 -62.69 3.47 15.54
CA ASN A 26 -62.41 2.22 16.24
C ASN A 26 -61.66 1.30 15.28
N ARG A 27 -60.34 1.28 15.39
CA ARG A 27 -59.52 0.25 14.73
C ARG A 27 -59.82 -1.09 15.38
N LEU A 28 -60.53 -1.96 14.68
CA LEU A 28 -60.67 -3.36 15.05
C LEU A 28 -59.33 -4.05 14.81
N GLU A 29 -58.46 -4.08 15.81
CA GLU A 29 -57.25 -4.91 15.78
C GLU A 29 -57.59 -6.31 16.29
N GLY A 30 -57.48 -7.30 15.41
CA GLY A 30 -57.51 -8.69 15.83
C GLY A 30 -56.30 -8.97 16.72
N ARG A 31 -56.49 -9.01 18.04
CA ARG A 31 -55.46 -9.53 18.95
C ARG A 31 -55.49 -11.05 18.88
N PRO A 32 -54.43 -11.72 18.38
CA PRO A 32 -54.36 -13.16 18.44
C PRO A 32 -54.41 -13.59 19.91
N ARG A 33 -55.29 -14.54 20.24
CA ARG A 33 -55.43 -15.09 21.61
C ARG A 33 -54.21 -15.90 22.05
N THR A 34 -53.32 -16.23 21.11
CA THR A 34 -52.13 -17.07 21.28
C THR A 34 -51.04 -16.61 20.34
N THR A 35 -49.80 -16.50 20.81
CA THR A 35 -48.60 -16.17 20.01
C THR A 35 -48.05 -17.39 19.24
N SER A 36 -48.93 -18.16 18.58
CA SER A 36 -48.52 -19.31 17.76
C SER A 36 -48.64 -18.96 16.28
N PHE A 37 -47.50 -18.75 15.63
CA PHE A 37 -47.41 -18.55 14.17
C PHE A 37 -47.24 -19.87 13.40
N GLU A 38 -47.09 -20.99 14.11
CA GLU A 38 -46.72 -22.27 13.51
C GLU A 38 -47.70 -22.71 12.42
N ARG A 39 -49.01 -22.65 12.72
CA ARG A 39 -50.05 -22.97 11.73
C ARG A 39 -50.14 -21.95 10.59
N ALA A 40 -49.85 -20.67 10.85
CA ALA A 40 -49.93 -19.60 9.85
C ALA A 40 -48.74 -19.63 8.86
N LEU A 41 -47.58 -20.11 9.32
CA LEU A 41 -46.37 -20.25 8.51
C LEU A 41 -46.31 -21.57 7.72
N ARG A 42 -47.05 -22.61 8.15
CA ARG A 42 -47.13 -23.88 7.41
C ARG A 42 -47.88 -23.72 6.09
N ALA A 43 -47.25 -24.11 4.99
CA ALA A 43 -47.88 -24.24 3.68
C ALA A 43 -48.54 -25.63 3.49
N GLU A 44 -49.52 -25.98 4.33
CA GLU A 44 -50.22 -27.28 4.24
C GLU A 44 -51.10 -27.33 2.97
N VAL A 45 -50.80 -28.24 2.04
CA VAL A 45 -51.61 -28.45 0.83
C VAL A 45 -52.89 -29.21 1.21
N ARG A 46 -53.99 -28.48 1.42
CA ARG A 46 -55.33 -29.07 1.68
C ARG A 46 -56.15 -29.20 0.39
N ASP A 47 -55.98 -28.26 -0.54
CA ASP A 47 -56.68 -28.14 -1.82
C ASP A 47 -55.73 -27.41 -2.82
N PRO A 48 -55.50 -27.89 -4.05
CA PRO A 48 -54.73 -27.15 -5.05
C PRO A 48 -55.27 -25.74 -5.36
N LEU A 49 -56.58 -25.50 -5.30
CA LEU A 49 -57.16 -24.15 -5.44
C LEU A 49 -56.77 -23.23 -4.27
N TRP A 50 -56.50 -23.80 -3.09
CA TRP A 50 -55.98 -23.05 -1.96
C TRP A 50 -54.60 -22.44 -2.26
N MET A 51 -53.76 -23.13 -3.06
CA MET A 51 -52.47 -22.58 -3.48
C MET A 51 -52.66 -21.31 -4.32
N LEU A 52 -53.57 -21.32 -5.29
CA LEU A 52 -53.86 -20.14 -6.13
C LEU A 52 -54.43 -18.97 -5.31
N THR A 53 -55.29 -19.27 -4.33
CA THR A 53 -55.84 -18.21 -3.44
C THR A 53 -54.78 -17.66 -2.48
N ARG A 54 -53.78 -18.45 -2.07
CA ARG A 54 -52.61 -17.96 -1.33
C ARG A 54 -51.70 -17.07 -2.16
N GLN A 55 -51.44 -17.44 -3.42
CA GLN A 55 -50.76 -16.57 -4.39
C GLN A 55 -51.49 -15.24 -4.56
N TRP A 56 -52.81 -15.28 -4.72
CA TRP A 56 -53.65 -14.09 -4.80
C TRP A 56 -53.57 -13.23 -3.53
N GLN A 57 -53.63 -13.84 -2.34
CA GLN A 57 -53.54 -13.14 -1.05
C GLN A 57 -52.22 -12.37 -0.88
N LEU A 58 -51.12 -12.93 -1.37
CA LEU A 58 -49.79 -12.30 -1.32
C LEU A 58 -49.50 -11.40 -2.52
N GLY A 59 -50.47 -11.22 -3.41
CA GLY A 59 -50.38 -10.29 -4.53
C GLY A 59 -49.64 -10.82 -5.76
N GLU A 60 -49.37 -12.13 -5.88
CA GLU A 60 -48.67 -12.70 -7.03
C GLU A 60 -49.42 -12.51 -8.36
N PHE A 61 -50.75 -12.29 -8.31
CA PHE A 61 -51.57 -11.96 -9.48
C PHE A 61 -51.82 -10.46 -9.66
N ARG A 62 -51.27 -9.61 -8.78
CA ARG A 62 -51.32 -8.15 -8.98
C ARG A 62 -50.18 -7.78 -9.92
N GLY A 63 -50.52 -7.56 -11.18
CA GLY A 63 -49.61 -6.89 -12.11
C GLY A 63 -49.32 -5.48 -11.61
N THR A 64 -48.04 -5.12 -11.56
CA THR A 64 -47.61 -3.73 -11.40
C THR A 64 -47.43 -3.11 -12.77
N ASP A 65 -47.82 -1.85 -12.93
CA ASP A 65 -47.52 -1.06 -14.14
C ASP A 65 -46.06 -0.60 -14.09
N ALA A 66 -45.15 -1.57 -14.16
CA ALA A 66 -43.71 -1.38 -14.05
C ALA A 66 -43.01 -2.05 -15.23
N GLY A 67 -42.47 -1.24 -16.14
CA GLY A 67 -41.67 -1.71 -17.26
C GLY A 67 -40.34 -2.30 -16.79
N SER A 68 -40.01 -3.51 -17.24
CA SER A 68 -38.65 -4.05 -17.08
C SER A 68 -37.71 -3.48 -18.14
N PRO A 69 -36.44 -3.25 -17.83
CA PRO A 69 -35.48 -2.71 -18.78
C PRO A 69 -35.13 -3.76 -19.85
N VAL A 70 -35.19 -3.37 -21.13
CA VAL A 70 -34.87 -4.23 -22.29
C VAL A 70 -33.51 -3.86 -22.88
N THR A 71 -33.23 -2.58 -23.04
CA THR A 71 -31.93 -2.10 -23.50
C THR A 71 -31.48 -0.92 -22.66
N ALA A 72 -30.19 -0.80 -22.44
CA ALA A 72 -29.58 0.39 -21.87
C ALA A 72 -28.52 0.92 -22.83
N THR A 73 -28.57 2.21 -23.13
CA THR A 73 -27.52 2.91 -23.89
C THR A 73 -26.77 3.81 -22.93
N TYR A 74 -25.45 3.64 -22.87
CA TYR A 74 -24.60 4.45 -22.01
C TYR A 74 -23.43 5.04 -22.79
N SER A 75 -22.91 6.15 -22.28
CA SER A 75 -21.69 6.82 -22.76
C SER A 75 -20.68 6.90 -21.62
N VAL A 76 -19.46 6.42 -21.85
CA VAL A 76 -18.37 6.45 -20.86
C VAL A 76 -17.18 7.20 -21.44
N ALA A 77 -16.76 8.26 -20.75
CA ALA A 77 -15.51 8.93 -21.01
C ALA A 77 -14.40 8.24 -20.19
N THR A 78 -13.23 8.03 -20.78
CA THR A 78 -12.10 7.38 -20.09
C THR A 78 -10.82 8.19 -20.29
N SER A 79 -9.88 8.08 -19.35
CA SER A 79 -8.53 8.60 -19.52
C SER A 79 -7.54 7.73 -18.76
N VAL A 80 -6.39 7.49 -19.38
CA VAL A 80 -5.26 6.80 -18.75
C VAL A 80 -4.44 7.85 -17.98
N PRO A 81 -4.15 7.64 -16.68
CA PRO A 81 -3.25 8.53 -15.96
C PRO A 81 -1.89 8.63 -16.66
N SER A 82 -1.39 9.84 -16.89
CA SER A 82 -0.16 10.06 -17.68
C SER A 82 0.90 10.89 -16.94
N ARG A 83 0.62 11.24 -15.69
CA ARG A 83 1.51 12.00 -14.82
C ARG A 83 1.61 11.32 -13.47
N PHE A 84 2.80 11.41 -12.89
CA PHE A 84 3.13 10.87 -11.59
C PHE A 84 3.94 11.91 -10.82
N ARG A 85 3.59 12.13 -9.56
CA ARG A 85 4.33 12.98 -8.63
C ARG A 85 4.63 12.17 -7.37
N PRO A 86 5.91 11.87 -7.07
CA PRO A 86 6.26 11.24 -5.82
C PRO A 86 6.07 12.22 -4.64
N GLY A 87 5.68 11.70 -3.48
CA GLY A 87 5.57 12.44 -2.22
C GLY A 87 4.28 13.25 -2.05
N SER A 88 4.16 13.86 -0.88
CA SER A 88 3.09 14.80 -0.52
C SER A 88 3.65 16.22 -0.43
N GLY A 89 3.47 17.00 -1.49
CA GLY A 89 3.87 18.41 -1.55
C GLY A 89 2.85 19.21 -2.37
N ALA A 90 2.75 20.52 -2.10
CA ALA A 90 1.94 21.41 -2.92
C ALA A 90 2.41 21.33 -4.39
N ALA A 91 1.49 21.37 -5.36
CA ALA A 91 1.90 21.26 -6.76
C ALA A 91 2.93 22.36 -7.12
N GLY A 92 3.99 21.95 -7.83
CA GLY A 92 5.12 22.82 -8.17
C GLY A 92 6.31 22.77 -7.20
N THR A 93 6.19 22.11 -6.05
CA THR A 93 7.33 21.91 -5.12
C THR A 93 8.12 20.63 -5.39
N LEU A 94 7.46 19.58 -5.87
CA LEU A 94 8.06 18.30 -6.23
C LEU A 94 8.00 18.09 -7.76
N PRO A 95 9.04 17.48 -8.36
CA PRO A 95 9.08 17.27 -9.81
C PRO A 95 7.99 16.28 -10.24
N THR A 96 7.16 16.70 -11.20
CA THR A 96 6.20 15.81 -11.87
C THR A 96 6.90 15.10 -13.02
N GLU A 97 6.74 13.77 -13.10
CA GLU A 97 7.25 12.95 -14.18
C GLU A 97 6.12 12.30 -15.01
N ALA A 98 6.47 11.76 -16.18
CA ALA A 98 5.55 10.99 -16.98
C ALA A 98 5.32 9.62 -16.31
N LEU A 99 4.05 9.22 -16.14
CA LEU A 99 3.74 7.89 -15.62
C LEU A 99 4.05 6.83 -16.69
N PRO A 100 4.97 5.87 -16.45
CA PRO A 100 5.29 4.84 -17.42
C PRO A 100 4.12 3.86 -17.60
N ALA A 101 3.64 3.68 -18.84
CA ALA A 101 2.54 2.76 -19.15
C ALA A 101 2.98 1.29 -19.30
N ASP A 102 4.29 1.02 -19.23
CA ASP A 102 4.89 -0.28 -19.54
C ASP A 102 5.11 -1.18 -18.32
N ARG A 103 4.68 -0.76 -17.14
CA ARG A 103 4.84 -1.44 -15.86
C ARG A 103 3.65 -1.10 -14.94
N PRO A 104 3.40 -1.93 -13.91
CA PRO A 104 2.36 -1.64 -12.94
C PRO A 104 2.66 -0.41 -12.08
N LEU A 105 1.61 0.24 -11.60
CA LEU A 105 1.69 1.40 -10.73
C LEU A 105 2.40 1.08 -9.41
N GLU A 106 2.25 -0.13 -8.86
CA GLU A 106 2.98 -0.54 -7.66
C GLU A 106 4.51 -0.45 -7.86
N ALA A 107 5.02 -0.80 -9.04
CA ALA A 107 6.45 -0.71 -9.32
C ALA A 107 6.94 0.76 -9.31
N VAL A 108 6.15 1.67 -9.87
CA VAL A 108 6.48 3.11 -9.89
C VAL A 108 6.32 3.74 -8.51
N ALA A 109 5.28 3.32 -7.78
CA ALA A 109 4.93 3.83 -6.47
C ALA A 109 5.86 3.33 -5.38
N GLU A 110 6.45 2.14 -5.47
CA GLU A 110 7.22 1.56 -4.38
C GLU A 110 8.73 1.55 -4.61
N ARG A 111 9.18 1.70 -5.87
CA ARG A 111 10.60 1.59 -6.24
C ARG A 111 11.49 2.44 -5.35
N ARG A 112 12.55 1.82 -4.85
CA ARG A 112 13.61 2.45 -4.08
C ARG A 112 14.95 2.33 -4.80
N ALA A 113 15.82 3.30 -4.55
CA ALA A 113 17.21 3.21 -4.99
C ALA A 113 17.89 2.02 -4.29
N LEU A 114 18.68 1.26 -5.05
CA LEU A 114 19.41 0.12 -4.49
C LEU A 114 20.58 0.61 -3.62
N PRO A 115 20.71 0.15 -2.37
CA PRO A 115 21.83 0.54 -1.53
C PRO A 115 23.11 -0.13 -2.04
N PHE A 116 24.14 0.68 -2.29
CA PHE A 116 25.49 0.19 -2.59
C PHE A 116 26.48 0.55 -1.50
N ALA A 117 26.17 1.47 -0.60
CA ALA A 117 27.02 1.78 0.55
C ALA A 117 26.17 2.15 1.76
N PHE A 118 26.71 1.88 2.94
CA PHE A 118 26.23 2.38 4.22
C PHE A 118 27.34 3.19 4.88
N GLY A 119 27.24 4.52 4.81
CA GLY A 119 28.37 5.39 5.13
C GLY A 119 29.62 5.03 4.30
N PRO A 120 30.79 4.79 4.91
CA PRO A 120 32.01 4.43 4.18
C PRO A 120 32.03 2.98 3.68
N ASP A 121 31.10 2.13 4.14
CA ASP A 121 31.15 0.69 3.92
C ASP A 121 30.46 0.28 2.62
N PRO A 122 31.17 -0.32 1.64
CA PRO A 122 30.55 -0.89 0.45
C PRO A 122 29.71 -2.14 0.79
N VAL A 123 28.49 -2.20 0.24
CA VAL A 123 27.54 -3.32 0.34
C VAL A 123 27.09 -3.78 -1.06
N SER A 124 26.21 -4.79 -1.12
CA SER A 124 25.63 -5.34 -2.36
C SER A 124 26.70 -5.92 -3.31
N TYR A 125 27.65 -6.68 -2.77
CA TYR A 125 28.73 -7.29 -3.53
C TYR A 125 28.22 -8.28 -4.59
N ASP A 126 27.08 -8.93 -4.37
CA ASP A 126 26.36 -9.70 -5.39
C ASP A 126 26.08 -8.88 -6.65
N LEU A 127 25.47 -7.71 -6.52
CA LEU A 127 25.16 -6.82 -7.63
C LEU A 127 26.42 -6.24 -8.27
N ARG A 128 27.40 -5.81 -7.45
CA ARG A 128 28.70 -5.31 -7.93
C ARG A 128 29.40 -6.33 -8.82
N LEU A 129 29.40 -7.59 -8.41
CA LEU A 129 29.99 -8.69 -9.16
C LEU A 129 29.18 -9.05 -10.41
N ILE A 130 27.85 -9.01 -10.35
CA ILE A 130 26.97 -9.23 -11.51
C ILE A 130 27.24 -8.18 -12.60
N ILE A 131 27.32 -6.90 -12.23
CA ILE A 131 27.62 -5.80 -13.15
C ILE A 131 29.02 -5.98 -13.73
N GLY A 132 30.02 -6.30 -12.90
CA GLY A 132 31.41 -6.51 -13.34
C GLY A 132 31.54 -7.69 -14.30
N ARG A 133 30.87 -8.81 -14.00
CA ARG A 133 30.79 -9.97 -14.88
C ARG A 133 30.12 -9.62 -16.21
N ARG A 134 29.07 -8.80 -16.20
CA ARG A 134 28.39 -8.34 -17.42
C ARG A 134 29.33 -7.51 -18.29
N TRP A 135 30.08 -6.58 -17.71
CA TRP A 135 31.10 -5.80 -18.42
C TRP A 135 32.15 -6.69 -19.09
N LEU A 136 32.74 -7.62 -18.33
CA LEU A 136 33.76 -8.53 -18.85
C LEU A 136 33.20 -9.44 -19.96
N LYS A 137 31.92 -9.81 -19.90
CA LYS A 137 31.21 -10.53 -20.98
C LYS A 137 31.02 -9.65 -22.22
N LEU A 138 30.71 -8.37 -22.08
CA LEU A 138 30.59 -7.44 -23.22
C LEU A 138 31.93 -7.25 -23.95
N LEU A 139 33.05 -7.24 -23.23
CA LEU A 139 34.39 -7.15 -23.83
C LEU A 139 34.84 -8.43 -24.54
N GLY A 140 34.36 -9.61 -24.10
CA GLY A 140 34.86 -10.91 -24.54
C GLY A 140 34.80 -11.16 -26.06
N PRO A 141 33.65 -10.90 -26.72
CA PRO A 141 33.50 -11.06 -28.17
C PRO A 141 34.30 -10.05 -29.01
N GLN A 142 34.79 -8.96 -28.41
CA GLN A 142 35.49 -7.91 -29.14
C GLN A 142 36.99 -8.24 -29.21
N LEU A 143 37.44 -8.77 -30.35
CA LEU A 143 38.83 -9.21 -30.56
C LEU A 143 39.87 -8.14 -30.15
N GLY A 144 39.58 -6.87 -30.44
CA GLY A 144 40.43 -5.73 -30.11
C GLY A 144 40.32 -5.20 -28.67
N LEU A 145 39.40 -5.69 -27.84
CA LEU A 145 39.19 -5.18 -26.46
C LEU A 145 39.31 -6.27 -25.38
N LYS A 146 39.28 -7.55 -25.76
CA LYS A 146 39.36 -8.68 -24.82
C LYS A 146 40.61 -8.64 -23.92
N HIS A 147 41.72 -8.14 -24.43
CA HIS A 147 42.98 -8.01 -23.70
C HIS A 147 42.92 -6.96 -22.57
N LEU A 148 41.93 -6.06 -22.57
CA LEU A 148 41.76 -5.01 -21.55
C LEU A 148 41.07 -5.51 -20.27
N ARG A 149 40.62 -6.78 -20.23
CA ARG A 149 39.96 -7.35 -19.04
C ARG A 149 40.80 -7.19 -17.75
N PRO A 150 42.11 -7.51 -17.73
CA PRO A 150 42.93 -7.29 -16.54
C PRO A 150 43.02 -5.81 -16.16
N THR A 151 43.12 -4.89 -17.12
CA THR A 151 43.16 -3.44 -16.88
C THR A 151 41.90 -2.95 -16.17
N PHE A 152 40.71 -3.43 -16.57
CA PHE A 152 39.47 -3.08 -15.88
C PHE A 152 39.36 -3.70 -14.49
N ILE A 153 39.89 -4.91 -14.29
CA ILE A 153 39.96 -5.55 -12.96
C ILE A 153 40.88 -4.77 -12.03
N GLU A 154 42.04 -4.33 -12.51
CA GLU A 154 42.99 -3.55 -11.74
C GLU A 154 42.44 -2.16 -11.38
N LYS A 155 41.88 -1.45 -12.36
CA LYS A 155 41.35 -0.09 -12.17
C LYS A 155 40.15 -0.05 -11.22
N TYR A 156 39.24 -1.01 -11.33
CA TYR A 156 38.03 -1.10 -10.50
C TYR A 156 38.14 -2.28 -9.54
N ARG A 157 39.29 -2.49 -8.91
CA ARG A 157 39.52 -3.65 -8.04
C ARG A 157 38.63 -3.59 -6.80
N ILE A 158 38.14 -4.75 -6.38
CA ILE A 158 37.58 -4.90 -5.02
C ILE A 158 38.73 -5.22 -4.08
N ALA A 159 39.03 -4.29 -3.16
CA ALA A 159 40.07 -4.47 -2.16
C ALA A 159 39.67 -5.53 -1.14
N LEU A 160 40.64 -6.35 -0.72
CA LEU A 160 40.46 -7.27 0.39
C LEU A 160 40.44 -6.46 1.71
N PRO A 161 39.38 -6.54 2.53
CA PRO A 161 39.37 -5.90 3.83
C PRO A 161 40.38 -6.57 4.79
N GLU A 162 40.89 -5.80 5.76
CA GLU A 162 41.89 -6.25 6.73
C GLU A 162 41.22 -6.68 8.05
N PRO A 163 41.20 -7.98 8.41
CA PRO A 163 40.52 -8.45 9.61
C PRO A 163 41.10 -7.94 10.93
N ALA A 164 42.31 -7.36 10.89
CA ALA A 164 42.98 -6.78 12.04
C ALA A 164 42.55 -5.31 12.31
N VAL A 165 41.73 -4.72 11.44
CA VAL A 165 41.31 -3.32 11.50
C VAL A 165 39.83 -3.25 11.90
N ASP A 166 39.51 -2.54 12.99
CA ASP A 166 38.12 -2.42 13.49
C ASP A 166 37.16 -1.84 12.44
N ALA A 167 37.62 -0.94 11.59
CA ALA A 167 36.83 -0.34 10.51
C ALA A 167 36.39 -1.35 9.42
N ASP A 168 37.06 -2.50 9.32
CA ASP A 168 36.72 -3.58 8.39
C ASP A 168 35.84 -4.66 9.04
N THR A 169 35.49 -4.52 10.32
CA THR A 169 34.60 -5.44 11.04
C THR A 169 33.31 -5.77 10.28
N PRO A 170 32.56 -4.81 9.69
CA PRO A 170 31.32 -5.12 8.98
C PRO A 170 31.49 -6.12 7.81
N ARG A 171 32.71 -6.26 7.29
CA ARG A 171 33.06 -7.18 6.18
C ARG A 171 33.84 -8.42 6.64
N THR A 172 34.30 -8.47 7.88
CA THR A 172 35.23 -9.50 8.37
C THR A 172 34.71 -10.29 9.57
N ALA A 173 33.67 -9.80 10.26
CA ALA A 173 33.08 -10.46 11.42
C ALA A 173 32.33 -11.76 11.05
N ASP A 174 31.54 -11.72 9.99
CA ASP A 174 30.82 -12.90 9.47
C ASP A 174 31.76 -13.77 8.62
N GLN A 175 31.88 -15.04 8.99
CA GLN A 175 32.80 -15.99 8.35
C GLN A 175 32.46 -16.24 6.87
N GLN A 176 31.18 -16.31 6.52
CA GLN A 176 30.73 -16.56 5.16
C GLN A 176 30.98 -15.34 4.29
N VAL A 177 30.68 -14.13 4.79
CA VAL A 177 30.99 -12.86 4.12
C VAL A 177 32.49 -12.74 3.88
N TRP A 178 33.31 -12.96 4.91
CA TRP A 178 34.76 -12.88 4.82
C TRP A 178 35.34 -13.87 3.80
N SER A 179 34.94 -15.15 3.87
CA SER A 179 35.38 -16.19 2.93
C SER A 179 34.98 -15.87 1.50
N THR A 180 33.79 -15.30 1.32
CA THR A 180 33.27 -14.88 0.01
C THR A 180 34.11 -13.73 -0.55
N LEU A 181 34.42 -12.72 0.26
CA LEU A 181 35.31 -11.61 -0.13
C LEU A 181 36.71 -12.11 -0.52
N GLN A 182 37.32 -13.01 0.27
CA GLN A 182 38.62 -13.63 -0.07
C GLN A 182 38.61 -14.39 -1.40
N ALA A 183 37.46 -14.90 -1.83
CA ALA A 183 37.33 -15.64 -3.08
C ALA A 183 37.41 -14.74 -4.32
N PHE A 184 37.02 -13.47 -4.22
CA PHE A 184 36.97 -12.57 -5.38
C PHE A 184 37.77 -11.28 -5.25
N ALA A 185 38.16 -10.86 -4.05
CA ALA A 185 39.02 -9.70 -3.83
C ALA A 185 40.30 -9.81 -4.67
N ASP A 186 40.72 -8.70 -5.25
CA ASP A 186 41.84 -8.56 -6.19
C ASP A 186 41.77 -9.43 -7.48
N ARG A 187 40.75 -10.28 -7.64
CA ARG A 187 40.53 -11.14 -8.82
C ARG A 187 39.38 -10.68 -9.69
N ARG A 188 38.46 -9.91 -9.12
CA ARG A 188 37.24 -9.40 -9.75
C ARG A 188 37.16 -7.89 -9.62
N MET A 189 36.49 -7.30 -10.60
CA MET A 189 36.20 -5.88 -10.60
C MET A 189 34.90 -5.58 -9.87
N ASP A 190 34.84 -4.40 -9.27
CA ASP A 190 33.63 -3.72 -8.84
C ASP A 190 32.92 -3.13 -10.06
N GLY A 191 31.89 -3.83 -10.54
CA GLY A 191 31.10 -3.35 -11.66
C GLY A 191 30.30 -2.09 -11.35
N TYR A 192 29.89 -1.91 -10.08
CA TYR A 192 29.14 -0.72 -9.68
C TYR A 192 30.03 0.52 -9.72
N ALA A 193 31.32 0.40 -9.35
CA ALA A 193 32.27 1.50 -9.47
C ALA A 193 32.41 1.98 -10.93
N LEU A 194 32.46 1.07 -11.90
CA LEU A 194 32.43 1.43 -13.33
C LEU A 194 31.09 2.03 -13.75
N TYR A 195 29.97 1.42 -13.34
CA TYR A 195 28.62 1.92 -13.65
C TYR A 195 28.41 3.35 -13.12
N ARG A 196 28.80 3.62 -11.87
CA ARG A 196 28.76 4.95 -11.26
C ARG A 196 29.66 5.94 -11.99
N HIS A 197 30.86 5.52 -12.39
CA HIS A 197 31.77 6.35 -13.18
C HIS A 197 31.13 6.77 -14.50
N ILE A 198 30.46 5.86 -15.21
CA ILE A 198 29.82 6.17 -16.50
C ILE A 198 28.58 7.06 -16.32
N LYS A 199 27.82 6.92 -15.23
CA LYS A 199 26.67 7.79 -14.94
C LYS A 199 27.05 9.17 -14.40
N ALA A 200 28.30 9.39 -14.00
CA ALA A 200 28.77 10.71 -13.64
C ALA A 200 28.81 11.63 -14.89
N ASP A 201 28.69 12.94 -14.68
CA ASP A 201 28.72 13.92 -15.77
C ASP A 201 29.99 13.76 -16.62
N ASN A 202 29.82 13.54 -17.93
CA ASN A 202 30.88 13.26 -18.91
C ASN A 202 31.71 11.98 -18.68
N GLY A 203 31.29 11.09 -17.77
CA GLY A 203 31.96 9.84 -17.48
C GLY A 203 31.91 8.84 -18.64
N LYS A 204 33.05 8.27 -19.01
CA LYS A 204 33.20 7.33 -20.11
C LYS A 204 33.92 6.07 -19.67
N ALA A 205 33.53 4.93 -20.25
CA ALA A 205 34.16 3.64 -19.93
C ALA A 205 35.64 3.59 -20.32
N SER A 206 36.05 4.39 -21.31
CA SER A 206 37.43 4.50 -21.75
C SER A 206 38.32 5.45 -20.94
N ASP A 207 37.78 6.16 -19.95
CA ASP A 207 38.58 7.11 -19.17
C ASP A 207 39.72 6.41 -18.43
N GLY A 208 40.92 6.98 -18.47
CA GLY A 208 42.10 6.36 -17.86
C GLY A 208 42.52 5.02 -18.48
N ILE A 209 42.01 4.64 -19.66
CA ILE A 209 42.40 3.44 -20.39
C ILE A 209 43.18 3.84 -21.65
N SER A 210 44.42 3.36 -21.79
CA SER A 210 45.29 3.65 -22.94
C SER A 210 44.92 2.79 -24.14
N VAL A 211 44.10 3.33 -25.04
CA VAL A 211 43.63 2.66 -26.27
C VAL A 211 43.58 3.62 -27.46
N SER A 212 43.52 3.08 -28.68
CA SER A 212 43.33 3.87 -29.90
C SER A 212 41.95 4.54 -29.95
N GLY A 213 41.80 5.60 -30.76
CA GLY A 213 40.53 6.33 -30.92
C GLY A 213 39.33 5.43 -31.26
N PRO A 214 39.41 4.51 -32.23
CA PRO A 214 38.33 3.57 -32.54
C PRO A 214 37.97 2.64 -31.37
N ALA A 215 38.97 2.12 -30.66
CA ALA A 215 38.76 1.30 -29.47
C ALA A 215 38.12 2.10 -28.33
N ARG A 216 38.47 3.39 -28.21
CA ARG A 216 37.87 4.32 -27.25
C ARG A 216 36.35 4.46 -27.46
N ALA A 217 35.95 4.78 -28.68
CA ALA A 217 34.53 4.91 -29.04
C ALA A 217 33.77 3.59 -28.82
N GLN A 218 34.40 2.45 -29.13
CA GLN A 218 33.80 1.13 -28.90
C GLN A 218 33.59 0.84 -27.41
N LEU A 219 34.55 1.16 -26.55
CA LEU A 219 34.41 1.01 -25.09
C LEU A 219 33.27 1.86 -24.56
N ASP A 220 33.18 3.12 -24.99
CA ASP A 220 32.15 4.04 -24.55
C ASP A 220 30.75 3.55 -24.96
N GLY A 221 30.62 3.03 -26.19
CA GLY A 221 29.37 2.40 -26.66
C GLY A 221 28.99 1.14 -25.86
N LEU A 222 29.97 0.32 -25.46
CA LEU A 222 29.71 -0.80 -24.55
C LEU A 222 29.33 -0.32 -23.13
N GLY A 223 29.91 0.79 -22.68
CA GLY A 223 29.61 1.41 -21.39
C GLY A 223 28.16 1.86 -21.31
N ALA A 224 27.68 2.57 -22.34
CA ALA A 224 26.28 2.94 -22.45
C ALA A 224 25.34 1.73 -22.46
N ARG A 225 25.73 0.64 -23.14
CA ARG A 225 24.96 -0.63 -23.13
C ARG A 225 24.93 -1.31 -21.77
N LEU A 226 26.00 -1.19 -20.97
CA LEU A 226 26.04 -1.72 -19.60
C LEU A 226 25.06 -0.95 -18.71
N VAL A 227 25.11 0.38 -18.75
CA VAL A 227 24.22 1.26 -17.99
C VAL A 227 22.77 1.01 -18.36
N ALA A 228 22.44 1.04 -19.66
CA ALA A 228 21.08 0.77 -20.14
C ALA A 228 20.56 -0.61 -19.71
N TRP A 229 21.42 -1.63 -19.71
CA TRP A 229 21.03 -2.97 -19.23
C TRP A 229 20.75 -3.00 -17.72
N PHE A 230 21.55 -2.31 -16.90
CA PHE A 230 21.33 -2.32 -15.46
C PHE A 230 20.13 -1.46 -15.05
N ASP A 231 19.96 -0.29 -15.68
CA ASP A 231 18.80 0.60 -15.48
C ASP A 231 17.49 -0.05 -15.93
N ASP A 232 17.52 -0.97 -16.91
CA ASP A 232 16.33 -1.74 -17.33
C ASP A 232 16.04 -2.96 -16.43
N LEU A 233 17.04 -3.46 -15.68
CA LEU A 233 16.91 -4.66 -14.87
C LEU A 233 16.11 -4.43 -13.57
N PHE A 234 16.36 -3.30 -12.90
CA PHE A 234 15.70 -2.91 -11.66
C PHE A 234 15.08 -1.53 -11.83
N ASP A 235 13.76 -1.44 -11.65
CA ASP A 235 13.09 -0.14 -11.61
C ASP A 235 13.51 0.61 -10.35
N GLN A 236 14.01 1.82 -10.57
CA GLN A 236 14.55 2.71 -9.53
C GLN A 236 14.00 4.12 -9.78
N PRO A 237 13.79 4.92 -8.72
CA PRO A 237 13.33 6.29 -8.88
C PRO A 237 14.40 7.15 -9.55
N GLY A 238 13.98 8.13 -10.36
CA GLY A 238 14.87 9.11 -11.00
C GLY A 238 15.37 10.21 -10.05
N GLY A 239 14.80 10.30 -8.85
CA GLY A 239 15.09 11.31 -7.84
C GLY A 239 14.33 11.00 -6.55
N ASP A 240 13.33 11.82 -6.23
CA ASP A 240 12.55 11.70 -4.99
C ASP A 240 11.76 10.38 -4.93
N ALA A 241 11.85 9.71 -3.79
CA ALA A 241 11.07 8.51 -3.50
C ALA A 241 9.69 8.89 -2.94
N THR A 242 8.69 8.06 -3.22
CA THR A 242 7.35 8.18 -2.64
C THR A 242 7.31 7.88 -1.14
N TRP A 243 8.33 7.22 -0.61
CA TRP A 243 8.38 6.77 0.78
C TRP A 243 8.55 7.96 1.73
N ASP A 244 7.54 8.19 2.55
CA ASP A 244 7.59 9.11 3.68
C ASP A 244 8.09 8.35 4.91
N ALA A 245 9.35 8.56 5.26
CA ALA A 245 9.97 7.88 6.39
C ALA A 245 9.40 8.31 7.76
N THR A 246 8.66 9.41 7.84
CA THR A 246 8.02 9.88 9.08
C THR A 246 6.69 9.18 9.33
N ARG A 247 5.99 8.81 8.24
CA ARG A 247 4.70 8.09 8.22
C ARG A 247 4.84 6.59 7.97
N LEU A 248 6.02 6.14 7.53
CA LEU A 248 6.32 4.76 7.19
C LEU A 248 5.43 4.21 6.06
N GLU A 249 5.13 5.04 5.07
CA GLU A 249 4.26 4.68 3.95
C GLU A 249 4.64 5.44 2.69
N HIS A 250 4.10 5.01 1.55
CA HIS A 250 4.26 5.68 0.27
C HIS A 250 3.15 6.72 0.08
N ARG A 251 3.53 7.88 -0.43
CA ARG A 251 2.63 8.98 -0.78
C ARG A 251 2.95 9.45 -2.18
N PHE A 252 1.94 9.59 -3.03
CA PHE A 252 2.12 10.03 -4.42
C PHE A 252 0.80 10.47 -5.03
N SER A 253 0.90 11.19 -6.16
CA SER A 253 -0.26 11.60 -6.94
C SER A 253 -0.11 11.18 -8.39
N ILE A 254 -1.23 10.86 -9.03
CA ILE A 254 -1.34 10.65 -10.48
C ILE A 254 -2.38 11.59 -11.05
N ALA A 255 -2.32 11.88 -12.36
CA ALA A 255 -3.34 12.70 -13.00
C ALA A 255 -3.84 12.11 -14.32
N ALA A 256 -5.16 12.21 -14.51
CA ALA A 256 -5.89 11.81 -15.71
C ALA A 256 -6.92 12.90 -16.06
N ALA A 257 -7.44 12.92 -17.29
CA ALA A 257 -8.40 13.94 -17.74
C ALA A 257 -9.55 13.33 -18.55
N PRO A 258 -10.45 12.53 -17.95
CA PRO A 258 -11.49 11.78 -18.68
C PRO A 258 -12.46 12.68 -19.44
N THR A 259 -12.80 13.86 -18.91
CA THR A 259 -13.72 14.83 -19.52
C THR A 259 -12.99 16.03 -20.14
N GLY A 260 -11.66 15.96 -20.26
CA GLY A 260 -10.82 17.08 -20.70
C GLY A 260 -10.37 18.00 -19.57
N THR A 261 -11.01 17.94 -18.39
CA THR A 261 -10.52 18.57 -17.17
C THR A 261 -9.61 17.61 -16.42
N GLU A 262 -8.42 18.09 -16.03
CA GLU A 262 -7.48 17.31 -15.24
C GLU A 262 -8.05 17.01 -13.85
N LYS A 263 -7.92 15.75 -13.45
CA LYS A 263 -8.24 15.24 -12.13
C LYS A 263 -6.99 14.59 -11.54
N VAL A 264 -6.62 15.04 -10.36
CA VAL A 264 -5.50 14.51 -9.60
C VAL A 264 -6.05 13.49 -8.61
N LEU A 265 -5.49 12.29 -8.63
CA LEU A 265 -5.78 11.23 -7.66
C LEU A 265 -4.55 11.08 -6.77
N THR A 266 -4.73 11.24 -5.47
CA THR A 266 -3.63 11.18 -4.49
C THR A 266 -3.81 9.97 -3.60
N ALA A 267 -2.76 9.16 -3.51
CA ALA A 267 -2.63 8.14 -2.49
C ALA A 267 -1.99 8.79 -1.25
N GLN A 268 -2.82 9.12 -0.26
CA GLN A 268 -2.37 9.78 0.97
C GLN A 268 -1.64 8.82 1.90
N GLU A 269 -2.09 7.56 1.92
CA GLU A 269 -1.62 6.49 2.79
C GLU A 269 -1.51 5.19 1.96
N PHE A 270 -0.30 4.84 1.51
CA PHE A 270 -0.06 3.55 0.86
C PHE A 270 1.05 2.77 1.57
N PRO A 271 0.73 1.80 2.45
CA PRO A 271 1.75 1.06 3.22
C PRO A 271 2.66 0.17 2.35
N GLY A 272 2.37 0.03 1.06
CA GLY A 272 3.03 -0.90 0.14
C GLY A 272 2.31 -2.26 0.07
N GLY A 273 2.40 -2.92 -1.08
CA GLY A 273 1.74 -4.20 -1.34
C GLY A 273 0.79 -4.10 -2.54
N HIS A 274 -0.43 -4.59 -2.39
CA HIS A 274 -1.44 -4.46 -3.43
C HIS A 274 -2.05 -3.06 -3.42
N LEU A 275 -2.08 -2.43 -4.59
CA LEU A 275 -2.69 -1.12 -4.79
C LEU A 275 -4.04 -1.29 -5.49
N ASP A 276 -5.05 -0.58 -5.00
CA ASP A 276 -6.41 -0.63 -5.57
C ASP A 276 -7.09 0.76 -5.44
N TRP A 277 -8.28 0.92 -6.04
CA TRP A 277 -8.98 2.20 -6.17
C TRP A 277 -9.19 2.94 -4.84
N HIS A 278 -9.43 2.20 -3.76
CA HIS A 278 -9.68 2.75 -2.42
C HIS A 278 -8.43 3.36 -1.76
N ALA A 279 -7.24 3.15 -2.34
CA ALA A 279 -6.02 3.81 -1.90
C ALA A 279 -5.91 5.25 -2.40
N PHE A 280 -6.86 5.70 -3.24
CA PHE A 280 -6.84 7.02 -3.88
C PHE A 280 -8.06 7.84 -3.49
N SER A 281 -7.80 9.13 -3.33
CA SER A 281 -8.82 10.17 -3.18
C SER A 281 -8.58 11.26 -4.22
N VAL A 282 -9.64 11.95 -4.62
CA VAL A 282 -9.55 13.10 -5.53
C VAL A 282 -8.91 14.26 -4.79
N ASP A 283 -7.83 14.82 -5.34
CA ASP A 283 -7.17 16.00 -4.82
C ASP A 283 -7.68 17.24 -5.56
N PRO A 284 -8.47 18.12 -4.91
CA PRO A 284 -9.00 19.33 -5.53
C PRO A 284 -7.95 20.45 -5.67
N GLY A 285 -6.71 20.19 -5.23
CA GLY A 285 -5.60 21.13 -5.33
C GLY A 285 -5.16 21.41 -6.76
N THR A 286 -3.97 21.98 -6.88
CA THR A 286 -3.43 22.42 -8.18
C THR A 286 -3.14 21.21 -9.09
N PRO A 287 -3.48 21.28 -10.39
CA PRO A 287 -3.15 20.26 -11.38
C PRO A 287 -1.66 19.88 -11.40
N LEU A 288 -1.35 18.63 -11.76
CA LEU A 288 0.02 18.18 -12.02
C LEU A 288 0.52 18.68 -13.39
N GLY A 289 -0.40 18.88 -14.33
CA GLY A 289 -0.15 19.48 -15.63
C GLY A 289 0.30 18.49 -16.71
N GLY A 290 -0.12 18.75 -17.95
CA GLY A 290 0.30 17.99 -19.13
C GLY A 290 -0.34 16.60 -19.24
N THR A 291 -1.57 16.43 -18.73
CA THR A 291 -2.34 15.22 -18.99
C THR A 291 -2.53 14.99 -20.49
N THR A 292 -2.60 13.71 -20.88
CA THR A 292 -2.83 13.33 -22.27
C THR A 292 -4.31 13.57 -22.62
N PRO A 293 -4.65 14.07 -23.82
CA PRO A 293 -6.04 14.23 -24.23
C PRO A 293 -6.82 12.92 -24.10
N PRO A 294 -8.07 12.94 -23.57
CA PRO A 294 -8.87 11.73 -23.47
C PRO A 294 -9.23 11.17 -24.85
N PRO A 295 -9.30 9.83 -25.02
CA PRO A 295 -9.92 9.24 -26.19
C PRO A 295 -11.40 9.62 -26.32
N ALA A 296 -11.98 9.38 -27.51
CA ALA A 296 -13.41 9.57 -27.73
C ALA A 296 -14.23 8.70 -26.76
N PRO A 297 -15.36 9.21 -26.22
CA PRO A 297 -16.22 8.44 -25.33
C PRO A 297 -16.72 7.14 -25.96
N LEU A 298 -16.72 6.08 -25.17
CA LEU A 298 -17.29 4.79 -25.54
C LEU A 298 -18.82 4.86 -25.42
N ASN A 299 -19.52 4.72 -26.54
CA ASN A 299 -20.98 4.61 -26.56
C ASN A 299 -21.38 3.16 -26.85
N ARG A 300 -22.19 2.55 -25.97
CA ARG A 300 -22.70 1.20 -26.18
C ARG A 300 -24.16 1.08 -25.81
N THR A 301 -24.86 0.21 -26.53
CA THR A 301 -26.18 -0.29 -26.17
C THR A 301 -26.05 -1.76 -25.78
N VAL A 302 -26.53 -2.10 -24.59
CA VAL A 302 -26.43 -3.45 -24.01
C VAL A 302 -27.78 -3.92 -23.50
N PHE A 303 -27.89 -5.22 -23.23
CA PHE A 303 -29.05 -5.82 -22.59
C PHE A 303 -28.82 -5.89 -21.08
N PRO A 304 -29.64 -5.22 -20.25
CA PRO A 304 -29.54 -5.31 -18.80
C PRO A 304 -29.87 -6.72 -18.34
N ALA A 305 -29.06 -7.27 -17.43
CA ALA A 305 -29.31 -8.57 -16.82
C ALA A 305 -29.77 -8.37 -15.37
N PRO A 306 -30.83 -9.03 -14.89
CA PRO A 306 -31.19 -8.97 -13.48
C PRO A 306 -30.05 -9.55 -12.63
N VAL A 307 -29.77 -8.92 -11.50
CA VAL A 307 -28.77 -9.41 -10.54
C VAL A 307 -29.23 -10.75 -9.98
N ARG A 308 -28.33 -11.72 -9.93
CA ARG A 308 -28.56 -13.06 -9.38
C ARG A 308 -27.38 -13.45 -8.49
N TYR A 309 -27.68 -14.11 -7.38
CA TYR A 309 -26.67 -14.64 -6.45
C TYR A 309 -27.14 -15.96 -5.86
N SER A 310 -26.20 -16.72 -5.27
CA SER A 310 -26.48 -18.05 -4.70
C SER A 310 -27.47 -17.95 -3.54
N GLY A 311 -28.56 -18.71 -3.61
CA GLY A 311 -29.62 -18.71 -2.61
C GLY A 311 -30.62 -17.57 -2.73
N MET A 312 -30.53 -16.71 -3.77
CA MET A 312 -31.49 -15.63 -3.98
C MET A 312 -32.93 -16.13 -3.94
N PRO A 313 -33.80 -15.55 -3.09
CA PRO A 313 -35.21 -15.89 -3.06
C PRO A 313 -35.85 -15.70 -4.44
N LEU A 314 -36.67 -16.65 -4.86
CA LEU A 314 -37.45 -16.46 -6.09
C LEU A 314 -38.58 -15.46 -5.83
N PRO A 315 -38.88 -14.53 -6.76
CA PRO A 315 -39.99 -13.59 -6.64
C PRO A 315 -41.34 -14.30 -6.90
N ARG A 316 -41.64 -15.32 -6.10
CA ARG A 316 -42.85 -16.14 -6.15
C ARG A 316 -43.29 -16.43 -4.72
N TRP A 317 -44.58 -16.72 -4.51
CA TRP A 317 -45.09 -17.03 -3.18
C TRP A 317 -44.32 -18.18 -2.51
N TRP A 318 -44.07 -19.25 -3.27
CA TRP A 318 -43.32 -20.38 -2.75
C TRP A 318 -42.41 -20.99 -3.81
N ALA A 319 -41.22 -21.33 -3.37
CA ALA A 319 -40.27 -22.17 -4.06
C ALA A 319 -39.49 -22.97 -3.02
N VAL A 320 -38.99 -24.14 -3.40
CA VAL A 320 -38.00 -24.85 -2.58
C VAL A 320 -36.64 -24.28 -2.95
N GLU A 321 -36.06 -23.50 -2.06
CA GLU A 321 -34.75 -22.89 -2.26
C GLU A 321 -33.65 -23.96 -2.22
N ASP A 322 -32.54 -23.69 -2.92
CA ASP A 322 -31.34 -24.51 -2.85
C ASP A 322 -30.70 -24.37 -1.46
N GLY A 323 -30.66 -25.47 -0.70
CA GLY A 323 -30.15 -25.50 0.68
C GLY A 323 -28.64 -25.24 0.85
N ARG A 324 -27.92 -24.97 -0.24
CA ARG A 324 -26.48 -24.61 -0.16
C ARG A 324 -26.21 -23.26 0.50
N THR A 325 -27.16 -22.33 0.45
CA THR A 325 -27.06 -21.02 1.12
C THR A 325 -28.14 -20.90 2.20
N ASN A 326 -27.78 -20.54 3.43
CA ASN A 326 -28.73 -20.36 4.53
C ASN A 326 -28.64 -18.94 5.11
N PHE A 327 -29.47 -18.01 4.61
CA PHE A 327 -29.52 -16.64 5.13
C PHE A 327 -30.02 -16.56 6.58
N ALA A 328 -30.89 -17.49 7.02
CA ALA A 328 -31.35 -17.54 8.41
C ALA A 328 -30.24 -17.94 9.40
N GLY A 329 -29.12 -18.50 8.90
CA GLY A 329 -27.93 -18.78 9.70
C GLY A 329 -27.04 -17.56 9.96
N VAL A 330 -27.26 -16.45 9.25
CA VAL A 330 -26.51 -15.21 9.46
C VAL A 330 -26.97 -14.57 10.76
N ARG A 331 -26.06 -14.49 11.73
CA ARG A 331 -26.30 -13.84 13.03
C ARG A 331 -25.52 -12.52 13.06
N PRO A 332 -26.15 -11.38 12.74
CA PRO A 332 -25.52 -10.08 12.87
C PRO A 332 -25.45 -9.67 14.36
N ASP A 333 -24.29 -9.20 14.81
CA ASP A 333 -24.14 -8.49 16.08
C ASP A 333 -24.61 -7.04 15.95
N SER A 334 -24.76 -6.33 17.07
CA SER A 334 -25.27 -4.95 17.09
C SER A 334 -24.45 -3.94 16.27
N THR A 335 -23.20 -4.26 15.95
CA THR A 335 -22.27 -3.44 15.17
C THR A 335 -22.14 -3.89 13.71
N ASP A 336 -22.80 -4.98 13.31
CA ASP A 336 -22.66 -5.58 11.98
C ASP A 336 -23.58 -4.93 10.93
N LEU A 337 -23.48 -3.61 10.76
CA LEU A 337 -24.31 -2.85 9.82
C LEU A 337 -24.24 -3.41 8.39
N ALA A 338 -23.05 -3.83 7.93
CA ALA A 338 -22.88 -4.39 6.59
C ALA A 338 -23.66 -5.71 6.40
N LYS A 339 -23.72 -6.57 7.43
CA LYS A 339 -24.52 -7.82 7.37
C LYS A 339 -26.01 -7.49 7.30
N LEU A 340 -26.46 -6.48 8.04
CA LEU A 340 -27.86 -6.03 8.03
C LEU A 340 -28.26 -5.47 6.67
N VAL A 341 -27.47 -4.56 6.10
CA VAL A 341 -27.70 -3.98 4.76
C VAL A 341 -27.70 -5.07 3.69
N PHE A 342 -26.76 -6.02 3.77
CA PHE A 342 -26.72 -7.15 2.85
C PHE A 342 -27.98 -8.04 2.96
N LEU A 343 -28.43 -8.35 4.18
CA LEU A 343 -29.64 -9.16 4.39
C LEU A 343 -30.89 -8.42 3.90
N GLU A 344 -30.99 -7.11 4.13
CA GLU A 344 -32.09 -6.29 3.61
C GLU A 344 -32.09 -6.25 2.07
N PHE A 345 -30.93 -6.02 1.45
CA PHE A 345 -30.79 -6.11 0.01
C PHE A 345 -31.20 -7.50 -0.50
N ALA A 346 -30.65 -8.56 0.07
CA ALA A 346 -30.88 -9.92 -0.38
C ALA A 346 -32.37 -10.31 -0.26
N LEU A 347 -32.99 -10.06 0.88
CA LEU A 347 -34.34 -10.53 1.18
C LEU A 347 -35.45 -9.63 0.66
N VAL A 348 -35.20 -8.32 0.51
CA VAL A 348 -36.25 -7.34 0.21
C VAL A 348 -36.07 -6.72 -1.18
N TYR A 349 -34.88 -6.21 -1.50
CA TYR A 349 -34.68 -5.33 -2.66
C TYR A 349 -34.06 -5.99 -3.89
N SER A 350 -33.52 -7.20 -3.77
CA SER A 350 -32.67 -7.79 -4.81
C SER A 350 -33.36 -8.05 -6.16
N ASN A 351 -34.70 -8.05 -6.22
CA ASN A 351 -35.46 -8.29 -7.44
C ASN A 351 -35.44 -7.11 -8.43
N ASP A 352 -35.13 -5.90 -7.97
CA ASP A 352 -35.20 -4.67 -8.79
C ASP A 352 -33.83 -4.20 -9.28
N TRP A 353 -32.79 -5.03 -9.13
CA TRP A 353 -31.42 -4.68 -9.49
C TRP A 353 -31.02 -5.31 -10.83
N TYR A 354 -30.41 -4.49 -11.68
CA TYR A 354 -29.91 -4.91 -12.98
C TYR A 354 -28.43 -4.54 -13.12
N GLN A 355 -27.66 -5.42 -13.74
CA GLN A 355 -26.27 -5.19 -14.11
C GLN A 355 -26.16 -4.93 -15.62
N LEU A 356 -25.30 -3.97 -15.96
CA LEU A 356 -24.96 -3.60 -17.33
C LEU A 356 -23.51 -4.01 -17.60
N PRO A 357 -23.23 -4.86 -18.61
CA PRO A 357 -21.85 -5.17 -18.95
C PRO A 357 -21.16 -3.94 -19.51
N CYS A 358 -19.99 -3.58 -18.96
CA CYS A 358 -19.17 -2.47 -19.43
C CYS A 358 -17.69 -2.86 -19.42
N ASP A 359 -17.12 -3.08 -20.61
CA ASP A 359 -15.71 -3.41 -20.75
C ASP A 359 -14.88 -2.12 -20.70
N LEU A 360 -13.98 -2.03 -19.71
CA LEU A 360 -13.03 -0.93 -19.58
C LEU A 360 -11.59 -1.45 -19.75
N PRO A 361 -10.69 -0.66 -20.38
CA PRO A 361 -9.27 -0.96 -20.33
C PRO A 361 -8.75 -0.94 -18.89
N ALA A 362 -7.69 -1.70 -18.60
CA ALA A 362 -7.00 -1.59 -17.31
C ALA A 362 -6.27 -0.24 -17.20
N GLY A 363 -6.18 0.33 -16.00
CA GLY A 363 -5.43 1.56 -15.78
C GLY A 363 -6.14 2.84 -16.22
N VAL A 364 -7.47 2.91 -16.13
CA VAL A 364 -8.25 4.07 -16.57
C VAL A 364 -9.05 4.68 -15.43
N LEU A 365 -9.17 6.00 -15.47
CA LEU A 365 -10.23 6.73 -14.81
C LEU A 365 -11.41 6.84 -15.78
N ALA A 366 -12.56 6.30 -15.39
CA ALA A 366 -13.78 6.25 -16.20
C ALA A 366 -14.89 7.09 -15.57
N SER A 367 -15.67 7.79 -16.40
CA SER A 367 -16.81 8.60 -15.98
C SER A 367 -17.99 8.36 -16.91
N ILE A 368 -19.12 7.96 -16.35
CA ILE A 368 -20.38 7.79 -17.09
C ILE A 368 -20.94 9.17 -17.42
N GLN A 369 -20.96 9.53 -18.69
CA GLN A 369 -21.49 10.80 -19.19
C GLN A 369 -23.02 10.78 -19.29
N GLY A 370 -23.60 9.59 -19.44
CA GLY A 370 -25.03 9.41 -19.52
C GLY A 370 -25.46 7.96 -19.63
N LEU A 371 -26.65 7.67 -19.12
CA LEU A 371 -27.29 6.38 -19.18
C LEU A 371 -28.77 6.59 -19.53
N ALA A 372 -29.23 5.96 -20.61
CA ALA A 372 -30.63 5.92 -20.98
C ALA A 372 -31.11 4.48 -21.06
N VAL A 373 -32.19 4.17 -20.36
CA VAL A 373 -32.79 2.84 -20.32
C VAL A 373 -34.10 2.86 -21.10
N THR A 374 -34.29 1.86 -21.95
CA THR A 374 -35.55 1.61 -22.67
C THR A 374 -36.21 0.37 -22.06
N ASP A 375 -37.48 0.51 -21.67
CA ASP A 375 -38.25 -0.58 -21.07
C ASP A 375 -39.03 -1.42 -22.12
N VAL A 376 -39.75 -2.45 -21.64
CA VAL A 376 -40.60 -3.33 -22.45
C VAL A 376 -41.76 -2.63 -23.15
N PHE A 377 -42.15 -1.43 -22.69
CA PHE A 377 -43.20 -0.62 -23.29
C PHE A 377 -42.63 0.39 -24.31
N GLY A 378 -41.31 0.38 -24.53
CA GLY A 378 -40.61 1.30 -25.42
C GLY A 378 -40.41 2.70 -24.83
N GLN A 379 -40.70 2.90 -23.53
CA GLN A 379 -40.42 4.17 -22.87
C GLN A 379 -38.93 4.27 -22.63
N ARG A 380 -38.37 5.45 -22.95
CA ARG A 380 -36.96 5.75 -22.74
C ARG A 380 -36.81 6.73 -21.58
N GLN A 381 -36.07 6.34 -20.57
CA GLN A 381 -35.81 7.13 -19.37
C GLN A 381 -34.32 7.45 -19.27
N TRP A 382 -34.02 8.69 -18.89
CA TRP A 382 -32.66 9.09 -18.53
C TRP A 382 -32.42 8.76 -17.07
N ILE A 383 -31.35 8.03 -16.78
CA ILE A 383 -31.01 7.59 -15.43
C ILE A 383 -29.89 8.47 -14.91
N SER A 384 -30.15 9.16 -13.80
CA SER A 384 -29.13 9.90 -13.07
C SER A 384 -28.37 8.97 -12.12
N PRO A 385 -27.06 9.20 -11.89
CA PRO A 385 -26.28 8.41 -10.94
C PRO A 385 -26.84 8.47 -9.52
N ALA A 386 -26.84 7.33 -8.83
CA ALA A 386 -27.02 7.30 -7.38
C ALA A 386 -25.78 7.87 -6.68
N GLY A 387 -25.95 8.50 -5.52
CA GLY A 387 -24.85 9.11 -4.76
C GLY A 387 -24.35 10.45 -5.32
N SER A 388 -25.08 11.07 -6.24
CA SER A 388 -24.87 12.47 -6.63
C SER A 388 -25.26 13.41 -5.48
N GLY A 389 -24.57 14.52 -5.35
CA GLY A 389 -24.81 15.49 -4.27
C GLY A 389 -23.50 16.12 -3.83
N GLN A 390 -23.47 16.69 -2.63
CA GLN A 390 -22.24 17.12 -2.00
C GLN A 390 -21.49 15.93 -1.42
N ASP A 391 -20.16 15.97 -1.47
CA ASP A 391 -19.32 14.85 -1.02
C ASP A 391 -19.47 14.62 0.50
N GLU A 392 -19.56 15.71 1.27
CA GLU A 392 -19.70 15.77 2.74
C GLU A 392 -21.14 15.60 3.26
N ASP A 393 -22.12 15.29 2.40
CA ASP A 393 -23.48 15.03 2.86
C ASP A 393 -23.55 13.66 3.57
N TRP A 394 -23.75 13.67 4.88
CA TRP A 394 -23.87 12.44 5.68
C TRP A 394 -25.04 11.53 5.29
N GLN A 395 -26.03 12.03 4.53
CA GLN A 395 -27.12 11.22 3.96
C GLN A 395 -26.77 10.58 2.62
N ARG A 396 -25.66 11.02 2.00
CA ARG A 396 -25.15 10.43 0.77
C ARG A 396 -24.56 9.07 1.07
N TRP A 397 -24.85 8.13 0.17
CA TRP A 397 -24.25 6.81 0.20
C TRP A 397 -23.93 6.34 -1.22
N SER A 398 -22.68 5.96 -1.43
CA SER A 398 -22.20 5.33 -2.67
C SER A 398 -21.12 4.30 -2.35
N MET A 399 -20.97 3.33 -3.24
CA MET A 399 -19.88 2.36 -3.21
C MET A 399 -19.03 2.53 -4.48
N TYR A 400 -17.73 2.20 -4.38
CA TYR A 400 -16.80 2.20 -5.52
C TYR A 400 -16.59 3.57 -6.17
N THR A 401 -16.79 4.65 -5.40
CA THR A 401 -16.48 6.03 -5.77
C THR A 401 -15.26 6.51 -5.00
N LEU A 402 -14.59 7.54 -5.52
CA LEU A 402 -13.48 8.20 -4.84
C LEU A 402 -14.02 9.31 -3.94
N ASP A 403 -13.50 9.44 -2.73
CA ASP A 403 -13.73 10.59 -1.87
C ASP A 403 -12.88 11.79 -2.34
N THR A 404 -13.21 13.00 -1.89
CA THR A 404 -12.42 14.19 -2.17
C THR A 404 -11.64 14.64 -0.94
N ILE A 405 -10.34 14.88 -1.11
CA ILE A 405 -9.47 15.33 -0.03
C ILE A 405 -9.91 16.71 0.47
N GLY A 406 -10.06 16.81 1.79
CA GLY A 406 -10.39 18.04 2.50
C GLY A 406 -11.79 17.96 3.11
N THR A 407 -12.33 19.11 3.48
CA THR A 407 -13.69 19.24 4.04
C THR A 407 -14.49 20.32 3.30
N ALA A 408 -14.08 20.61 2.07
CA ALA A 408 -14.74 21.61 1.25
C ALA A 408 -16.08 21.04 0.76
N ASP A 409 -17.12 21.87 0.75
CA ASP A 409 -18.42 21.50 0.22
C ASP A 409 -18.38 21.47 -1.31
N VAL A 410 -17.92 20.35 -1.87
CA VAL A 410 -17.74 20.11 -3.30
C VAL A 410 -18.62 18.97 -3.78
N PRO A 411 -19.02 18.97 -5.07
CA PRO A 411 -19.78 17.86 -5.63
C PRO A 411 -19.01 16.55 -5.52
N ALA A 412 -19.71 15.50 -5.10
CA ALA A 412 -19.21 14.14 -5.05
C ALA A 412 -18.62 13.66 -6.38
N ASP A 413 -17.47 13.01 -6.32
CA ASP A 413 -16.90 12.37 -7.51
C ASP A 413 -17.61 11.05 -7.83
N LEU A 414 -18.10 10.94 -9.06
CA LEU A 414 -18.82 9.76 -9.55
C LEU A 414 -17.98 8.95 -10.54
N SER A 415 -16.68 9.22 -10.62
CA SER A 415 -15.78 8.47 -11.49
C SER A 415 -15.40 7.15 -10.84
N PHE A 416 -15.19 6.16 -11.70
CA PHE A 416 -14.68 4.86 -11.32
C PHE A 416 -13.22 4.77 -11.74
N PHE A 417 -12.34 4.40 -10.82
CA PHE A 417 -10.93 4.28 -11.09
C PHE A 417 -10.51 2.81 -11.08
N LEU A 418 -9.89 2.37 -12.18
CA LEU A 418 -9.19 1.09 -12.27
C LEU A 418 -7.70 1.39 -12.31
N PRO A 419 -6.97 1.26 -11.20
CA PRO A 419 -5.53 1.54 -11.21
C PRO A 419 -4.79 0.54 -12.13
N PRO A 420 -3.66 0.95 -12.76
CA PRO A 420 -2.87 0.06 -13.60
C PRO A 420 -2.04 -0.88 -12.71
N THR A 421 -2.70 -1.88 -12.13
CA THR A 421 -2.12 -2.79 -11.14
C THR A 421 -2.12 -4.23 -11.64
N VAL A 422 -1.42 -5.12 -10.92
CA VAL A 422 -1.39 -6.56 -11.23
C VAL A 422 -2.01 -7.36 -10.10
N PRO A 423 -2.72 -8.47 -10.41
CA PRO A 423 -3.35 -9.28 -9.38
C PRO A 423 -2.35 -10.05 -8.52
N LYS A 424 -1.11 -10.24 -8.99
CA LYS A 424 -0.08 -10.96 -8.24
C LYS A 424 1.30 -10.37 -8.46
N VAL A 425 1.99 -10.12 -7.35
CA VAL A 425 3.41 -9.78 -7.29
C VAL A 425 4.13 -10.93 -6.57
N ALA A 426 5.26 -11.36 -7.11
CA ALA A 426 6.15 -12.30 -6.42
C ALA A 426 7.06 -11.50 -5.49
N GLU A 427 7.02 -11.82 -4.21
CA GLU A 427 7.85 -11.22 -3.18
C GLU A 427 9.05 -12.14 -2.89
N GLY A 428 10.24 -11.54 -2.87
CA GLY A 428 11.46 -12.21 -2.44
C GLY A 428 11.56 -12.30 -0.92
N ALA A 429 12.60 -12.99 -0.43
CA ALA A 429 12.93 -12.96 1.00
C ALA A 429 13.25 -11.51 1.44
N PRO A 430 12.89 -11.12 2.68
CA PRO A 430 13.20 -9.79 3.19
C PRO A 430 14.71 -9.62 3.29
N LEU A 431 15.23 -8.56 2.69
CA LEU A 431 16.61 -8.11 2.88
C LEU A 431 16.77 -7.41 4.22
N GLU A 432 15.74 -6.67 4.61
CA GLU A 432 15.64 -5.98 5.89
C GLU A 432 14.27 -6.26 6.50
N GLU A 433 14.24 -6.48 7.79
CA GLU A 433 13.01 -6.57 8.56
C GLU A 433 13.23 -5.89 9.92
N ILE A 434 12.36 -4.95 10.25
CA ILE A 434 12.42 -4.15 11.48
C ILE A 434 11.09 -4.27 12.19
N ALA A 435 11.14 -4.39 13.51
CA ALA A 435 9.97 -4.26 14.36
C ALA A 435 10.11 -2.99 15.21
N LEU A 436 9.22 -2.02 15.00
CA LEU A 436 9.00 -0.89 15.91
C LEU A 436 8.06 -1.35 17.02
N ILE A 437 8.52 -1.32 18.26
CA ILE A 437 7.77 -1.79 19.43
C ILE A 437 7.81 -0.76 20.56
N ARG A 438 6.74 -0.72 21.36
CA ARG A 438 6.72 -0.02 22.65
C ARG A 438 7.27 -0.96 23.74
N ASP A 439 8.18 -0.43 24.56
CA ASP A 439 8.68 -1.09 25.77
C ASP A 439 8.19 -0.28 26.97
N GLU A 440 7.09 -0.74 27.57
CA GLU A 440 6.42 -0.08 28.68
C GLU A 440 7.30 0.01 29.94
N ASN A 441 8.17 -0.98 30.17
CA ASN A 441 9.08 -0.97 31.34
C ASN A 441 10.17 0.09 31.19
N ALA A 442 10.71 0.25 29.98
CA ALA A 442 11.71 1.28 29.68
C ALA A 442 11.08 2.65 29.39
N ASN A 443 9.76 2.72 29.18
CA ASN A 443 9.03 3.88 28.67
C ASN A 443 9.66 4.45 27.38
N MET A 444 10.00 3.56 26.44
CA MET A 444 10.70 3.89 25.19
C MET A 444 10.14 3.12 24.00
N VAL A 445 10.36 3.64 22.80
CA VAL A 445 10.14 2.91 21.55
C VAL A 445 11.46 2.34 21.04
N TRP A 446 11.43 1.13 20.51
CA TRP A 446 12.60 0.47 19.93
C TRP A 446 12.34 0.08 18.49
N GLY A 447 13.29 0.39 17.60
CA GLY A 447 13.43 -0.23 16.30
C GLY A 447 14.36 -1.43 16.38
N VAL A 448 13.78 -2.63 16.39
CA VAL A 448 14.52 -3.89 16.49
C VAL A 448 14.82 -4.41 15.09
N GLU A 449 16.08 -4.46 14.71
CA GLU A 449 16.53 -5.04 13.45
C GLU A 449 16.44 -6.57 13.54
N LYS A 450 15.38 -7.14 12.98
CA LYS A 450 15.12 -8.59 12.94
C LYS A 450 15.95 -9.25 11.85
N THR A 451 16.00 -8.63 10.67
CA THR A 451 16.81 -9.05 9.52
C THR A 451 17.62 -7.86 9.03
N VAL A 452 18.93 -8.07 8.86
CA VAL A 452 19.89 -7.07 8.37
C VAL A 452 20.53 -7.58 7.07
N PRO A 453 20.83 -6.68 6.11
CA PRO A 453 21.48 -7.07 4.88
C PRO A 453 22.98 -7.25 5.12
N LEU A 454 23.51 -8.41 4.74
CA LEU A 454 24.95 -8.65 4.74
C LEU A 454 25.61 -7.91 3.57
N PRO A 455 26.91 -7.60 3.62
CA PRO A 455 27.63 -6.98 2.51
C PRO A 455 27.52 -7.78 1.20
N THR A 456 27.31 -9.09 1.27
CA THR A 456 27.10 -10.00 0.14
C THR A 456 25.74 -9.88 -0.53
N GLY A 457 24.78 -9.14 0.06
CA GLY A 457 23.44 -8.90 -0.51
C GLY A 457 22.33 -9.79 0.04
N GLU A 458 22.66 -10.77 0.90
CA GLU A 458 21.67 -11.66 1.55
C GLU A 458 21.21 -11.09 2.89
N GLY A 459 19.93 -11.26 3.23
CA GLY A 459 19.40 -10.92 4.56
C GLY A 459 19.72 -12.01 5.59
N ARG A 460 20.15 -11.61 6.79
CA ARG A 460 20.40 -12.52 7.92
C ARG A 460 19.84 -11.97 9.22
N ARG A 461 19.57 -12.83 10.20
CA ARG A 461 19.03 -12.46 11.51
C ARG A 461 19.92 -11.43 12.21
N GLY A 462 19.37 -10.25 12.51
CA GLY A 462 20.12 -9.11 13.05
C GLY A 462 20.81 -9.38 14.39
N SER A 463 20.16 -10.13 15.28
CA SER A 463 20.74 -10.51 16.58
C SER A 463 22.02 -11.37 16.45
N GLU A 464 22.10 -12.21 15.42
CA GLU A 464 23.30 -13.03 15.18
C GLU A 464 24.42 -12.20 14.57
N VAL A 465 24.10 -11.38 13.57
CA VAL A 465 25.06 -10.49 12.90
C VAL A 465 25.70 -9.53 13.91
N VAL A 466 24.89 -8.90 14.76
CA VAL A 466 25.39 -8.01 15.81
C VAL A 466 26.24 -8.76 16.85
N ALA A 467 25.84 -9.97 17.24
CA ALA A 467 26.65 -10.77 18.18
C ALA A 467 28.03 -11.13 17.60
N GLU A 468 28.10 -11.45 16.30
CA GLU A 468 29.35 -11.74 15.59
C GLU A 468 30.22 -10.47 15.45
N ILE A 469 29.63 -9.34 15.10
CA ILE A 469 30.30 -8.03 15.08
C ILE A 469 30.91 -7.74 16.45
N LEU A 470 30.11 -7.82 17.51
CA LEU A 470 30.58 -7.61 18.89
C LEU A 470 31.71 -8.56 19.28
N ALA A 471 31.57 -9.86 18.96
CA ALA A 471 32.59 -10.86 19.26
C ALA A 471 33.91 -10.58 18.51
N HIS A 472 33.84 -10.11 17.27
CA HIS A 472 35.02 -9.74 16.48
C HIS A 472 35.67 -8.46 17.03
N ARG A 473 34.90 -7.40 17.28
CA ARG A 473 35.41 -6.13 17.82
C ARG A 473 36.07 -6.30 19.19
N ARG A 474 35.56 -7.20 20.03
CA ARG A 474 36.16 -7.55 21.34
C ARG A 474 37.59 -8.09 21.23
N ARG A 475 38.04 -8.55 20.06
CA ARG A 475 39.43 -8.98 19.85
C ARG A 475 40.41 -7.82 19.79
N PHE A 476 39.94 -6.61 19.48
CA PHE A 476 40.78 -5.41 19.38
C PHE A 476 40.91 -4.66 20.70
N VAL A 477 40.04 -4.95 21.68
CA VAL A 477 40.02 -4.25 22.96
C VAL A 477 40.35 -5.24 24.08
N PRO A 478 41.39 -4.98 24.90
CA PRO A 478 41.68 -5.82 26.05
C PRO A 478 40.48 -5.82 26.99
N THR A 479 40.01 -7.02 27.38
CA THR A 479 38.96 -7.14 28.39
C THR A 479 39.49 -6.54 29.70
N PRO A 480 38.85 -5.50 30.26
CA PRO A 480 39.25 -4.98 31.56
C PRO A 480 39.19 -6.13 32.56
N ALA A 481 40.23 -6.30 33.37
CA ALA A 481 40.15 -7.25 34.47
C ALA A 481 38.97 -6.80 35.36
N PRO A 482 38.03 -7.69 35.70
CA PRO A 482 36.97 -7.32 36.62
C PRO A 482 37.62 -6.86 37.93
N ASP A 483 37.18 -5.72 38.44
CA ASP A 483 37.62 -5.25 39.75
C ASP A 483 37.34 -6.34 40.78
N ALA A 484 38.30 -6.57 41.70
CA ALA A 484 38.08 -7.48 42.82
C ALA A 484 36.79 -7.03 43.56
N PRO A 485 35.87 -7.95 43.86
CA PRO A 485 34.60 -7.60 44.46
C PRO A 485 34.84 -6.91 45.81
N ARG A 486 34.47 -5.63 45.91
CA ARG A 486 34.63 -4.81 47.12
C ARG A 486 33.53 -5.08 48.15
N ALA A 487 32.43 -5.69 47.72
CA ALA A 487 31.26 -6.06 48.51
C ALA A 487 30.55 -7.25 47.85
N PRO A 488 29.69 -8.00 48.57
CA PRO A 488 28.89 -9.12 48.04
C PRO A 488 27.87 -8.74 46.95
N ILE A 489 27.61 -7.43 46.82
CA ILE A 489 26.72 -6.85 45.82
C ILE A 489 27.45 -5.71 45.12
N ALA A 490 27.20 -5.56 43.82
CA ALA A 490 27.64 -4.43 43.01
C ALA A 490 26.42 -3.66 42.51
N TYR A 491 26.57 -2.35 42.45
CA TYR A 491 25.58 -1.49 41.82
C TYR A 491 25.85 -1.44 40.31
N GLN A 492 24.87 -1.89 39.53
CA GLN A 492 24.83 -1.77 38.09
C GLN A 492 23.91 -0.62 37.70
N ALA A 493 24.51 0.49 37.26
CA ALA A 493 23.78 1.69 36.86
C ALA A 493 22.82 1.44 35.69
N MET A 494 23.19 0.57 34.75
CA MET A 494 22.41 0.30 33.55
C MET A 494 22.69 -1.11 33.02
N SER A 495 21.66 -1.83 32.56
CA SER A 495 21.82 -3.10 31.86
C SER A 495 22.24 -2.89 30.39
N VAL A 496 22.77 -3.95 29.77
CA VAL A 496 23.17 -3.93 28.36
C VAL A 496 22.00 -4.35 27.48
N VAL A 497 21.70 -3.53 26.48
CA VAL A 497 20.72 -3.85 25.42
C VAL A 497 21.49 -4.34 24.18
N PRO A 498 21.03 -5.38 23.48
CA PRO A 498 21.66 -5.82 22.23
C PRO A 498 21.74 -4.70 21.18
N GLU A 499 22.88 -4.56 20.49
CA GLU A 499 23.13 -3.43 19.57
C GLU A 499 22.20 -3.40 18.33
N ASN A 500 21.43 -4.47 18.07
CA ASN A 500 20.39 -4.48 17.02
C ASN A 500 19.06 -3.82 17.46
N TRP A 501 18.99 -3.28 18.68
CA TRP A 501 17.87 -2.50 19.19
C TRP A 501 18.23 -1.02 19.14
N VAL A 502 17.57 -0.29 18.24
CA VAL A 502 17.79 1.13 18.00
C VAL A 502 16.75 1.93 18.79
N PRO A 503 17.15 2.78 19.74
CA PRO A 503 16.20 3.52 20.57
C PRO A 503 15.54 4.66 19.80
N PHE A 504 14.26 4.89 20.06
CA PHE A 504 13.50 6.06 19.65
C PHE A 504 12.96 6.78 20.89
N VAL A 505 13.37 8.03 21.06
CA VAL A 505 12.99 8.87 22.21
C VAL A 505 11.89 9.84 21.81
N ALA A 506 10.92 10.05 22.70
CA ALA A 506 9.89 11.05 22.50
C ALA A 506 10.49 12.46 22.58
N VAL A 507 10.24 13.27 21.56
CA VAL A 507 10.59 14.70 21.53
C VAL A 507 9.38 15.51 21.10
N HIS A 508 9.25 16.74 21.59
CA HIS A 508 8.17 17.62 21.17
C HIS A 508 8.26 17.93 19.66
N VAL A 509 7.10 17.98 19.01
CA VAL A 509 6.99 18.59 17.69
C VAL A 509 7.31 20.08 17.84
N PRO A 510 8.12 20.69 16.95
CA PRO A 510 8.37 22.13 17.00
C PRO A 510 7.06 22.92 17.10
N ASP A 511 7.04 23.94 17.95
CA ASP A 511 5.88 24.80 18.21
C ASP A 511 4.65 24.11 18.84
N SER A 512 4.82 22.93 19.45
CA SER A 512 3.77 22.23 20.18
C SER A 512 4.27 21.67 21.53
N ASP A 513 3.59 22.04 22.61
CA ASP A 513 3.87 21.52 23.96
C ASP A 513 3.12 20.20 24.27
N ARG A 514 2.26 19.73 23.36
CA ARG A 514 1.40 18.54 23.58
C ARG A 514 1.66 17.41 22.60
N ALA A 515 2.07 17.74 21.38
CA ALA A 515 2.34 16.74 20.36
C ALA A 515 3.80 16.28 20.46
N ILE A 516 4.00 14.97 20.46
CA ILE A 516 5.34 14.38 20.41
C ILE A 516 5.56 13.67 19.07
N ARG A 517 6.82 13.45 18.75
CA ARG A 517 7.30 12.57 17.68
C ARG A 517 8.48 11.76 18.20
N LEU A 518 8.75 10.63 17.57
CA LEU A 518 9.78 9.70 17.96
C LEU A 518 11.07 10.03 17.21
N GLN A 519 12.14 10.42 17.92
CA GLN A 519 13.45 10.68 17.34
C GLN A 519 14.37 9.48 17.53
N ARG A 520 14.99 9.00 16.45
CA ARG A 520 16.05 7.98 16.52
C ARG A 520 17.21 8.49 17.37
N ALA A 521 17.51 7.77 18.44
CA ALA A 521 18.68 7.94 19.29
C ALA A 521 19.69 6.82 19.04
N ALA A 522 20.72 6.71 19.87
CA ALA A 522 21.72 5.65 19.78
C ALA A 522 22.10 5.15 21.17
N MET A 523 22.18 3.83 21.32
CA MET A 523 22.84 3.19 22.46
C MET A 523 24.36 3.31 22.30
N LEU A 524 25.09 3.28 23.42
CA LEU A 524 26.55 3.25 23.40
C LEU A 524 27.03 1.81 23.31
N SER A 525 28.02 1.56 22.45
CA SER A 525 28.65 0.25 22.33
C SER A 525 29.38 -0.11 23.62
N VAL A 526 29.23 -1.36 24.07
CA VAL A 526 29.88 -1.89 25.27
C VAL A 526 31.41 -2.01 25.13
N ILE A 527 31.94 -1.79 23.93
CA ILE A 527 33.37 -1.97 23.62
C ILE A 527 34.13 -0.64 23.75
N ASP A 528 33.65 0.40 23.08
CA ASP A 528 34.36 1.69 22.95
C ASP A 528 33.52 2.90 23.38
N GLY A 529 32.29 2.67 23.90
CA GLY A 529 31.39 3.73 24.33
C GLY A 529 30.89 4.62 23.20
N LYS A 530 31.10 4.25 21.92
CA LYS A 530 30.64 5.05 20.79
C LYS A 530 29.18 4.73 20.45
N PRO A 531 28.44 5.69 19.87
CA PRO A 531 27.09 5.46 19.38
C PRO A 531 27.03 4.32 18.36
N VAL A 532 26.19 3.33 18.62
CA VAL A 532 25.88 2.23 17.70
C VAL A 532 25.05 2.78 16.54
N ARG A 533 25.40 2.41 15.31
CA ARG A 533 24.67 2.78 14.10
C ARG A 533 23.79 1.61 13.64
N PRO A 534 22.57 1.87 13.14
CA PRO A 534 21.72 0.83 12.57
C PRO A 534 22.37 0.17 11.33
N HIS A 535 22.04 -1.10 11.10
CA HIS A 535 22.53 -1.90 9.98
C HIS A 535 21.54 -1.99 8.80
N THR A 536 20.31 -1.54 8.98
CA THR A 536 19.24 -1.51 7.95
C THR A 536 19.11 -0.13 7.31
N SER A 537 18.93 -0.07 5.99
CA SER A 537 18.71 1.19 5.26
C SER A 537 17.49 1.96 5.78
N LEU A 538 16.42 1.26 6.18
CA LEU A 538 15.19 1.89 6.69
C LEU A 538 15.41 2.61 8.04
N LEU A 539 16.20 2.06 8.96
CA LEU A 539 16.55 2.75 10.22
C LEU A 539 17.73 3.71 10.08
N ARG A 540 18.45 3.69 8.96
CA ARG A 540 19.57 4.60 8.65
C ARG A 540 19.14 5.92 8.00
N GLU A 541 17.85 6.17 7.84
CA GLU A 541 17.32 7.41 7.27
C GLU A 541 18.01 8.66 7.86
N GLY A 542 18.43 9.60 7.00
CA GLY A 542 19.15 10.81 7.39
C GLY A 542 20.57 10.63 7.98
N ILE A 543 21.01 9.43 8.36
CA ILE A 543 22.24 9.23 9.15
C ILE A 543 23.50 9.66 8.40
N ASP A 544 23.59 9.31 7.11
CA ASP A 544 24.77 9.56 6.29
C ASP A 544 24.87 11.05 5.90
N ALA A 545 23.75 11.78 5.97
CA ALA A 545 23.68 13.24 5.79
C ALA A 545 23.84 14.02 7.11
N GLY A 546 23.97 13.33 8.25
CA GLY A 546 24.03 13.96 9.58
C GLY A 546 22.69 14.52 10.08
N ASN A 547 21.57 14.12 9.46
CA ASN A 547 20.24 14.58 9.82
C ASN A 547 19.59 13.65 10.86
N PRO A 548 18.80 14.21 11.80
CA PRO A 548 17.98 13.41 12.71
C PRO A 548 16.89 12.66 11.93
N TYR A 549 16.50 11.49 12.44
CA TYR A 549 15.39 10.71 11.89
C TYR A 549 14.20 10.76 12.86
N PHE A 550 13.03 11.13 12.33
CA PHE A 550 11.79 11.21 13.09
C PHE A 550 10.73 10.27 12.51
N VAL A 551 9.92 9.68 13.40
CA VAL A 551 8.74 8.89 13.10
C VAL A 551 7.57 9.47 13.91
N ASN A 552 6.39 9.57 13.33
CA ASN A 552 5.22 10.06 14.08
C ASN A 552 4.78 9.02 15.13
N GLU A 553 4.28 9.48 16.27
CA GLU A 553 4.01 8.61 17.42
C GLU A 553 2.91 7.58 17.12
N GLU A 554 1.90 7.98 16.35
CA GLU A 554 0.78 7.17 15.90
C GLU A 554 1.19 5.99 15.01
N GLU A 555 2.37 6.06 14.38
CA GLU A 555 2.89 5.00 13.51
C GLU A 555 3.44 3.81 14.28
N VAL A 556 3.52 3.91 15.61
CA VAL A 556 3.89 2.81 16.50
C VAL A 556 2.76 2.58 17.49
N PRO A 557 1.68 1.86 17.09
CA PRO A 557 0.58 1.51 17.98
C PRO A 557 1.03 0.48 19.04
N PRO A 558 0.18 0.15 20.04
CA PRO A 558 0.48 -0.89 21.03
C PRO A 558 0.77 -2.27 20.42
N THR A 559 0.21 -2.58 19.26
CA THR A 559 0.53 -3.81 18.51
C THR A 559 1.91 -3.78 17.87
N GLY A 560 2.60 -2.64 17.87
CA GLY A 560 3.82 -2.38 17.13
C GLY A 560 3.60 -2.31 15.62
N THR A 561 4.68 -1.99 14.91
CA THR A 561 4.72 -1.85 13.45
C THR A 561 5.90 -2.62 12.89
N THR A 562 5.68 -3.40 11.83
CA THR A 562 6.76 -4.10 11.12
C THR A 562 7.07 -3.37 9.82
N LEU A 563 8.35 -3.22 9.51
CA LEU A 563 8.81 -2.71 8.23
C LEU A 563 9.63 -3.79 7.55
N ALA A 564 9.36 -4.04 6.27
CA ALA A 564 10.13 -4.98 5.46
C ALA A 564 10.63 -4.30 4.18
N LEU A 565 11.84 -4.68 3.76
CA LEU A 565 12.43 -4.28 2.49
C LEU A 565 12.73 -5.53 1.67
N ALA A 566 12.13 -5.67 0.50
CA ALA A 566 12.28 -6.88 -0.33
C ALA A 566 12.25 -6.57 -1.83
N TYR A 567 12.91 -7.43 -2.61
CA TYR A 567 12.74 -7.43 -4.06
C TYR A 567 11.36 -7.95 -4.43
N ARG A 568 10.70 -7.25 -5.33
CA ARG A 568 9.40 -7.59 -5.88
C ARG A 568 9.52 -7.79 -7.37
N ARG A 569 8.78 -8.75 -7.91
CA ARG A 569 8.80 -9.08 -9.32
C ARG A 569 7.42 -9.39 -9.83
N THR A 570 7.07 -8.82 -10.97
CA THR A 570 5.86 -9.21 -11.70
C THR A 570 6.06 -9.11 -13.20
N ARG A 571 5.08 -9.61 -13.96
CA ARG A 571 5.02 -9.49 -15.40
C ARG A 571 3.80 -8.66 -15.78
N TRP A 572 4.04 -7.60 -16.54
CA TRP A 572 2.98 -6.73 -17.03
C TRP A 572 2.18 -7.39 -18.17
N TYR A 573 1.02 -6.85 -18.52
CA TYR A 573 0.16 -7.44 -19.55
C TYR A 573 0.82 -7.51 -20.93
N ASN A 574 1.83 -6.67 -21.20
CA ASN A 574 2.64 -6.70 -22.41
C ASN A 574 3.79 -7.72 -22.38
N GLY A 575 3.91 -8.51 -21.29
CA GLY A 575 4.96 -9.50 -21.10
C GLY A 575 6.28 -8.97 -20.52
N ARG A 576 6.43 -7.64 -20.36
CA ARG A 576 7.60 -7.02 -19.73
C ARG A 576 7.69 -7.48 -18.28
N VAL A 577 8.90 -7.81 -17.83
CA VAL A 577 9.18 -8.11 -16.43
C VAL A 577 9.56 -6.82 -15.73
N SER A 578 8.93 -6.55 -14.59
CA SER A 578 9.30 -5.47 -13.68
C SER A 578 9.87 -6.07 -12.41
N VAL A 579 11.05 -5.61 -12.01
CA VAL A 579 11.69 -5.95 -10.73
C VAL A 579 12.03 -4.66 -10.02
N TRP A 580 11.64 -4.51 -8.77
CA TRP A 580 11.93 -3.31 -7.97
C TRP A 580 12.23 -3.71 -6.53
N LEU A 581 12.90 -2.83 -5.81
CA LEU A 581 13.05 -2.92 -4.36
C LEU A 581 11.93 -2.08 -3.72
N GLY A 582 11.09 -2.69 -2.91
CA GLY A 582 9.95 -2.02 -2.26
C GLY A 582 10.02 -2.14 -0.74
N ALA A 583 9.63 -1.06 -0.06
CA ALA A 583 9.39 -1.07 1.39
C ALA A 583 7.92 -1.38 1.66
N GLN A 584 7.62 -2.01 2.79
CA GLN A 584 6.26 -2.30 3.21
C GLN A 584 6.09 -2.13 4.71
N ARG A 585 5.01 -1.46 5.10
CA ARG A 585 4.51 -1.39 6.48
C ARG A 585 3.51 -2.51 6.72
N GLY A 586 3.64 -3.18 7.84
CA GLY A 586 2.74 -4.22 8.33
C GLY A 586 2.47 -4.08 9.82
N VAL A 587 1.54 -4.89 10.31
CA VAL A 587 1.15 -4.91 11.73
C VAL A 587 2.16 -5.72 12.54
N GLY A 588 2.59 -5.18 13.68
CA GLY A 588 3.46 -5.89 14.62
C GLY A 588 2.79 -7.03 15.37
N ARG A 589 3.51 -7.57 16.36
CA ARG A 589 3.07 -8.70 17.20
C ARG A 589 2.84 -8.32 18.67
N GLY A 590 2.77 -7.02 18.96
CA GLY A 590 2.65 -6.48 20.32
C GLY A 590 3.94 -5.89 20.86
N GLU A 591 3.93 -5.66 22.16
CA GLU A 591 5.02 -5.10 22.95
C GLU A 591 6.20 -6.07 23.08
N GLY A 592 7.35 -5.53 23.48
CA GLY A 592 8.53 -6.33 23.81
C GLY A 592 9.37 -5.64 24.87
N SER A 593 10.19 -6.41 25.58
CA SER A 593 11.11 -5.87 26.58
C SER A 593 12.54 -5.92 26.04
N SER A 594 13.20 -4.77 26.06
CA SER A 594 14.64 -4.62 25.78
C SER A 594 15.52 -5.22 26.87
N GLY A 595 14.97 -5.49 28.05
CA GLY A 595 15.74 -5.79 29.26
C GLY A 595 16.48 -4.58 29.83
N LEU A 596 16.20 -3.37 29.32
CA LEU A 596 16.78 -2.14 29.84
C LEU A 596 16.25 -1.87 31.26
N VAL A 597 17.16 -1.88 32.22
CA VAL A 597 16.90 -1.55 33.62
C VAL A 597 18.02 -0.66 34.13
N PHE A 598 17.65 0.25 35.03
CA PHE A 598 18.57 1.18 35.66
C PHE A 598 18.65 0.87 37.16
N ASP A 599 19.75 1.29 37.79
CA ASP A 599 19.91 1.31 39.25
C ASP A 599 19.67 -0.04 39.93
N THR A 600 20.24 -1.11 39.36
CA THR A 600 20.07 -2.48 39.89
C THR A 600 21.22 -2.89 40.79
N LEU A 601 20.92 -3.72 41.79
CA LEU A 601 21.93 -4.42 42.59
C LEU A 601 22.12 -5.81 42.01
N VAL A 602 23.36 -6.17 41.67
CA VAL A 602 23.73 -7.49 41.17
C VAL A 602 24.68 -8.15 42.15
N ASP A 603 24.51 -9.45 42.41
CA ASP A 603 25.44 -10.20 43.24
C ASP A 603 26.82 -10.21 42.57
N THR A 604 27.85 -9.86 43.34
CA THR A 604 29.21 -10.13 42.90
C THR A 604 29.49 -11.59 43.21
N ALA A 605 29.62 -12.42 42.18
CA ALA A 605 29.92 -13.83 42.39
C ALA A 605 31.15 -13.99 43.30
N HIS A 606 31.00 -14.68 44.43
CA HIS A 606 32.15 -15.27 45.10
C HIS A 606 32.67 -16.41 44.22
N PRO A 607 34.00 -16.54 44.06
CA PRO A 607 34.63 -17.47 43.12
C PRO A 607 34.23 -18.94 43.32
#